data_AF-A0ABD6DZU7-F1
#
_entry.id   AF-A0ABD6DZU7-F1
#
_cell.length_a   1.000
_cell.length_b   1.000
_cell.length_c   1.000
_cell.angle_alpha   90.00
_cell.angle_beta   90.00
_cell.angle_gamma   90.00
#
_symmetry.space_group_name_H-M   'P 1'
#
loop_
_entity.id
_entity.type
_entity.pdbx_description
1 polymer ?
#
loop_
_entity_poly.entity_id
_entity_poly.type
_entity_poly.pdbx_seq_one_letter_code
_entity_poly.pdbx_strand_id
1 'polypeptide(L)' 'MPLTRKARVVGSSLVLTIPSQLAKAHDINDGDDIEIIPLGVGEFKIRKLKD' A
#
# COMPACT_ATOMS: atom_id res chain seq x y z
N MET A 1 -9.67 -15.26 -5.03
CA MET A 1 -10.41 -14.01 -5.30
C MET A 1 -9.42 -12.84 -5.23
N PRO A 2 -9.43 -11.90 -6.18
CA PRO A 2 -8.58 -10.71 -6.08
C PRO A 2 -9.01 -9.87 -4.87
N LEU A 3 -8.05 -9.41 -4.08
CA LEU A 3 -8.28 -8.55 -2.91
C LEU A 3 -8.51 -7.09 -3.37
N THR A 4 -9.62 -6.85 -4.08
CA THR A 4 -9.95 -5.50 -4.58
C THR A 4 -10.43 -4.60 -3.44
N ARG A 5 -10.03 -3.33 -3.49
CA ARG A 5 -10.39 -2.28 -2.52
C ARG A 5 -10.71 -0.99 -3.27
N LYS A 6 -11.67 -0.22 -2.75
CA LYS A 6 -11.95 1.12 -3.28
C LYS A 6 -10.89 2.08 -2.78
N ALA A 7 -10.23 2.78 -3.69
CA ALA A 7 -9.39 3.92 -3.34
C ALA A 7 -10.28 5.13 -3.00
N ARG A 8 -9.77 6.03 -2.16
CA ARG A 8 -10.41 7.30 -1.82
C ARG A 8 -9.42 8.43 -2.00
N VAL A 9 -9.87 9.55 -2.56
CA VAL A 9 -9.07 10.77 -2.64
C VAL A 9 -9.34 11.61 -1.39
N VAL A 10 -8.27 12.03 -0.71
CA VAL A 10 -8.32 12.89 0.47
C VAL A 10 -7.30 14.00 0.26
N GLY A 11 -7.77 15.24 0.09
CA GLY A 11 -6.91 16.36 -0.29
C GLY A 11 -6.18 16.09 -1.60
N SER A 12 -4.86 16.22 -1.58
CA SER A 12 -3.97 15.92 -2.71
C SER A 12 -3.44 14.47 -2.70
N SER A 13 -4.02 13.58 -1.89
CA SER A 13 -3.50 12.22 -1.68
C SER A 13 -4.55 11.15 -2.00
N LEU A 14 -4.08 9.96 -2.38
CA LEU A 14 -4.90 8.76 -2.53
C LEU A 14 -4.70 7.85 -1.31
N VAL A 15 -5.80 7.42 -0.71
CA VAL A 15 -5.83 6.51 0.43
C VAL A 15 -6.40 5.16 -0.02
N LEU A 16 -5.66 4.09 0.25
CA LEU A 16 -6.08 2.71 0.02
C LEU A 16 -5.96 1.93 1.33
N THR A 17 -7.00 1.17 1.68
CA THR A 17 -6.93 0.26 2.82
C THR A 17 -6.25 -1.04 2.41
N ILE A 18 -5.13 -1.38 3.04
CA ILE A 18 -4.47 -2.69 2.88
C ILE A 18 -5.17 -3.71 3.80
N PRO A 19 -5.62 -4.87 3.29
CA PRO A 19 -6.19 -5.91 4.13
C PRO A 19 -5.21 -6.37 5.21
N SER A 20 -5.69 -6.57 6.44
CA SER A 20 -4.84 -6.95 7.57
C SER A 20 -4.07 -8.25 7.35
N GLN A 21 -4.60 -9.20 6.56
CA GLN A 21 -3.86 -10.41 6.19
C GLN A 21 -2.62 -10.10 5.35
N LEU A 22 -2.71 -9.14 4.42
CA LEU A 22 -1.59 -8.75 3.57
C LEU A 22 -0.56 -7.93 4.35
N ALA A 23 -1.03 -6.99 5.19
CA ALA A 23 -0.15 -6.23 6.07
C ALA A 23 0.67 -7.17 6.98
N LYS A 24 0.03 -8.15 7.63
CA LYS A 24 0.72 -9.15 8.48
C LYS A 24 1.68 -10.02 7.68
N ALA A 25 1.29 -10.48 6.49
CA ALA A 25 2.15 -11.32 5.66
C ALA A 25 3.44 -10.61 5.19
N HIS A 26 3.41 -9.28 5.13
CA HIS A 26 4.56 -8.44 4.75
C HIS A 26 5.18 -7.67 5.93
N ASP A 27 4.80 -7.99 7.17
CA ASP A 27 5.23 -7.30 8.39
C ASP A 27 5.13 -5.77 8.30
N ILE A 28 4.00 -5.27 7.81
CA ILE A 28 3.69 -3.84 7.75
C ILE A 28 2.84 -3.47 8.96
N ASN A 29 3.36 -2.57 9.78
CA ASN A 29 2.79 -2.08 11.03
C ASN A 29 2.62 -0.55 10.99
N ASP A 30 1.81 -0.03 11.90
CA ASP A 30 1.58 1.41 12.01
C ASP A 30 2.89 2.14 12.34
N GLY A 31 3.20 3.18 11.55
CA GLY A 31 4.42 3.96 11.69
C GLY A 31 5.61 3.46 10.87
N ASP A 32 5.49 2.32 10.17
CA ASP A 32 6.54 1.86 9.25
C ASP A 32 6.70 2.81 8.06
N ASP A 33 7.96 3.02 7.65
CA ASP A 33 8.26 3.75 6.42
C ASP A 33 8.02 2.86 5.19
N ILE A 34 7.22 3.38 4.27
CA ILE A 34 6.82 2.69 3.04
C ILE A 34 7.32 3.46 1.82
N GLU A 35 8.07 2.78 0.97
CA GLU A 35 8.49 3.29 -0.32
C GLU A 35 7.44 2.97 -1.40
N ILE A 36 7.12 3.95 -2.24
CA ILE A 36 6.21 3.80 -3.39
C ILE A 36 7.04 3.88 -4.67
N ILE A 37 7.02 2.81 -5.47
CA ILE A 37 7.81 2.71 -6.70
C ILE A 37 6.88 2.46 -7.89
N PRO A 38 6.79 3.38 -8.86
CA PRO A 38 6.07 3.17 -10.11
C PRO A 38 6.65 1.99 -10.90
N LEU A 39 5.80 1.14 -11.47
CA LEU A 39 6.23 -0.01 -12.28
C LEU A 39 5.77 0.07 -13.74
N GLY A 40 4.68 0.80 -14.02
CA GLY A 40 4.10 0.93 -15.34
C GLY A 40 2.84 1.78 -15.35
N VAL A 41 2.08 1.72 -16.43
CA VAL A 41 0.83 2.47 -16.57
C VAL A 41 -0.21 1.93 -15.61
N GLY A 42 -0.62 2.73 -14.64
CA GLY A 42 -1.63 2.36 -13.64
C GLY A 42 -1.13 1.42 -12.54
N GLU A 43 0.16 1.12 -12.49
CA GLU A 43 0.75 0.16 -11.55
C GLU A 43 1.90 0.76 -10.75
N PHE A 44 1.89 0.53 -9.44
CA PHE A 44 2.98 0.81 -8.54
C PHE A 44 3.13 -0.33 -7.53
N LYS A 45 4.34 -0.51 -7.01
CA LYS A 45 4.60 -1.36 -5.85
C LYS A 45 4.80 -0.49 -4.62
N ILE A 46 4.39 -1.02 -3.47
CA ILE A 46 4.77 -0.50 -2.17
C ILE A 46 5.70 -1.51 -1.50
N ARG A 47 6.69 -1.01 -0.74
CA ARG A 47 7.62 -1.85 0.01
C ARG A 47 7.95 -1.19 1.34
N LYS A 48 7.90 -1.96 2.43
CA LYS A 48 8.46 -1.54 3.72
C LYS A 48 9.97 -1.36 3.62
N LEU A 49 10.46 -0.21 4.04
CA LEU A 49 11.88 0.02 4.22
C LEU A 49 12.35 -0.80 5.42
N LYS A 50 13.48 -1.52 5.26
CA LYS A 50 14.11 -2.21 6.37
C LYS A 50 15.07 -1.22 7.02
N ASP A 51 14.82 -0.91 8.28
CA ASP A 51 15.90 -0.54 9.20
C ASP A 51 16.66 -1.80 9.65
#